data_AF-A0A351AS11-F1
#
_entry.id   AF-A0A351AS11-F1
#
_cell.length_a   1.000
_cell.length_b   1.000
_cell.length_c   1.000
_cell.angle_alpha   90.00
_cell.angle_beta   90.00
_cell.angle_gamma   90.00
#
_symmetry.space_group_name_H-M   'P 1'
#
loop_
_entity.id
_entity.type
_entity.pdbx_description
1 polymer ?
#
loop_
_entity_poly.entity_id
_entity_poly.type
_entity_poly.pdbx_seq_one_letter_code
_entity_poly.pdbx_strand_id
1 'polypeptide(L)'
;MNSKVGNILKYGVSIALAAALLYFSFRGVSWGDFLEGLKACRWEFVILSMLFGLLAFWLRALRWRELLLPIDRTTSHLTCFNAVNISYLVNLALPRVGEFVRCGYITAHSHKDKEDRRLASYDKVLGTAALERSVDMLAMVAVLAVFLLFTWKRFG
;
A
#
# COMPACT_ATOMS: atom_id res chain seq x y z
N MET A 1 -25.09 0.14 -22.51
CA MET A 1 -24.89 -1.02 -21.61
C MET A 1 -25.04 -0.55 -20.17
N ASN A 2 -26.00 -1.09 -19.42
CA ASN A 2 -26.32 -0.63 -18.06
C ASN A 2 -25.11 -0.82 -17.13
N SER A 3 -24.61 0.26 -16.51
CA SER A 3 -23.37 0.27 -15.71
C SER A 3 -23.36 -0.77 -14.59
N LYS A 4 -24.54 -1.19 -14.12
CA LYS A 4 -24.72 -2.27 -13.14
C LYS A 4 -24.27 -3.65 -13.68
N VAL A 5 -24.61 -3.99 -14.93
CA VAL A 5 -24.26 -5.30 -15.53
C VAL A 5 -22.75 -5.40 -15.75
N GLY A 6 -22.11 -4.31 -16.19
CA GLY A 6 -20.66 -4.26 -16.36
C GLY A 6 -19.88 -4.44 -15.06
N ASN A 7 -20.39 -3.89 -13.95
CA ASN A 7 -19.78 -4.05 -12.63
C ASN A 7 -19.95 -5.46 -12.07
N ILE A 8 -21.13 -6.07 -12.21
CA ILE A 8 -21.38 -7.46 -11.78
C ILE A 8 -20.42 -8.42 -12.50
N LEU A 9 -20.23 -8.23 -13.82
CA LEU A 9 -19.33 -9.07 -14.60
C LEU A 9 -17.86 -8.92 -14.14
N LYS A 10 -17.39 -7.69 -13.90
CA LYS A 10 -16.03 -7.41 -13.40
C LYS A 10 -15.76 -8.07 -12.05
N TYR A 11 -16.68 -7.90 -11.09
CA TYR A 11 -16.53 -8.50 -9.76
C TYR A 11 -16.65 -10.03 -9.83
N GLY A 12 -17.58 -10.56 -10.63
CA GLY A 12 -17.75 -11.99 -10.84
C GLY A 12 -16.50 -12.66 -11.42
N VAL A 13 -15.89 -12.07 -12.45
CA VAL A 13 -14.63 -12.56 -13.04
C VAL A 13 -13.50 -12.53 -12.00
N SER A 14 -13.40 -11.45 -11.21
CA SER A 14 -12.35 -11.33 -10.18
C SER A 14 -12.49 -12.39 -9.09
N ILE A 15 -13.73 -12.66 -8.64
CA ILE A 15 -14.02 -13.70 -7.64
C ILE A 15 -13.74 -15.09 -8.21
N ALA A 16 -14.17 -15.37 -9.44
CA ALA A 16 -13.91 -16.65 -10.11
C ALA A 16 -12.40 -16.90 -10.28
N LEU A 17 -11.64 -15.87 -10.67
CA LEU A 17 -10.20 -15.95 -10.77
C LEU A 17 -9.54 -16.22 -9.41
N ALA A 18 -9.97 -15.51 -8.36
CA ALA A 18 -9.46 -15.73 -7.01
C ALA A 18 -9.74 -17.17 -6.52
N ALA A 19 -10.95 -17.69 -6.76
CA ALA A 19 -11.32 -19.05 -6.41
C ALA A 19 -10.51 -20.10 -7.18
N ALA A 20 -10.29 -19.88 -8.49
CA ALA A 20 -9.45 -20.76 -9.30
C ALA A 20 -8.01 -20.79 -8.80
N LEU A 21 -7.41 -19.63 -8.51
CA LEU A 21 -6.05 -19.53 -7.98
C LEU A 21 -5.93 -20.20 -6.60
N LEU A 22 -6.91 -20.01 -5.72
CA LEU A 22 -6.94 -20.70 -4.43
C LEU A 22 -7.03 -22.21 -4.60
N TYR A 23 -7.91 -22.70 -5.48
CA TYR A 23 -8.01 -24.13 -5.77
C TYR A 23 -6.68 -24.69 -6.27
N PHE A 24 -6.02 -24.03 -7.23
CA PHE A 24 -4.70 -24.45 -7.70
C PHE A 24 -3.64 -24.42 -6.59
N SER A 25 -3.69 -23.44 -5.69
CA SER A 25 -2.77 -23.33 -4.55
C SER A 25 -2.96 -24.46 -3.52
N PHE A 26 -4.19 -24.91 -3.29
CA PHE A 26 -4.50 -25.91 -2.26
C PHE A 26 -4.61 -27.34 -2.77
N ARG A 27 -4.68 -27.56 -4.09
CA ARG A 27 -4.88 -28.90 -4.69
C ARG A 27 -3.78 -29.91 -4.32
N GLY A 28 -2.58 -29.46 -3.97
CA GLY A 28 -1.46 -30.32 -3.56
C GLY A 28 -1.21 -30.40 -2.05
N VAL A 29 -2.05 -29.77 -1.23
CA VAL A 29 -1.81 -29.66 0.22
C VAL A 29 -2.49 -30.81 0.97
N SER A 30 -1.70 -31.60 1.68
CA SER A 30 -2.19 -32.57 2.67
C SER A 30 -2.75 -31.82 3.88
N TRP A 31 -4.07 -31.91 4.08
CA TRP A 31 -4.75 -31.23 5.19
C TRP A 31 -4.25 -31.68 6.57
N GLY A 32 -3.78 -32.93 6.70
CA GLY A 32 -3.17 -33.46 7.93
C GLY A 32 -1.89 -32.71 8.30
N ASP A 33 -0.93 -32.67 7.38
CA ASP A 33 0.36 -31.99 7.58
C ASP A 33 0.17 -30.47 7.79
N PHE A 34 -0.83 -29.87 7.13
CA PHE A 34 -1.19 -28.47 7.34
C PHE A 34 -1.64 -28.20 8.78
N LEU A 35 -2.52 -29.04 9.32
CA LEU A 35 -3.03 -28.89 10.69
C LEU A 35 -1.95 -29.16 11.74
N GLU A 36 -1.06 -30.12 11.49
CA GLU A 36 0.08 -30.40 12.35
C GLU A 36 1.06 -29.22 12.37
N GLY A 37 1.38 -28.65 11.20
CA GLY A 37 2.18 -27.43 11.09
C GLY A 37 1.55 -26.23 11.80
N LEU A 38 0.21 -26.11 11.77
CA LEU A 38 -0.50 -25.05 12.48
C LEU A 38 -0.41 -25.19 14.01
N LYS A 39 -0.44 -26.43 14.52
CA LYS A 39 -0.29 -26.73 15.95
C LYS A 39 1.15 -26.53 16.44
N ALA A 40 2.13 -26.88 15.62
CA ALA A 40 3.54 -26.66 15.91
C ALA A 40 3.98 -25.19 15.75
N CYS A 41 3.12 -24.35 15.16
CA CYS A 41 3.42 -22.94 14.94
C CYS A 41 3.53 -22.16 16.27
N ARG A 42 4.61 -21.41 16.39
CA ARG A 42 4.84 -20.50 17.52
C ARG A 42 4.06 -19.19 17.31
N TRP A 43 2.84 -19.18 17.82
CA TRP A 43 1.92 -18.03 17.71
C TRP A 43 2.49 -16.73 18.28
N GLU A 44 3.44 -16.80 19.21
CA GLU A 44 4.10 -15.59 19.75
C GLU A 44 4.78 -14.78 18.63
N PHE A 45 5.49 -15.45 17.72
CA PHE A 45 6.16 -14.78 16.61
C PHE A 45 5.17 -14.26 15.57
N VAL A 46 4.06 -14.98 15.35
CA VAL A 46 3.00 -14.53 14.44
C VAL A 46 2.41 -13.22 14.97
N ILE A 47 1.99 -13.18 16.23
CA ILE A 47 1.42 -11.99 16.86
C ILE A 47 2.45 -10.84 16.87
N LEU A 48 3.71 -11.14 17.21
CA LEU A 48 4.77 -10.14 17.21
C LEU A 48 4.99 -9.55 15.80
N SER A 49 4.98 -10.40 14.76
CA SER A 49 5.10 -9.95 13.36
C SER A 49 3.91 -9.09 12.92
N MET A 50 2.69 -9.44 13.34
CA MET A 50 1.49 -8.64 13.07
C MET A 50 1.55 -7.28 13.75
N LEU A 51 2.04 -7.22 14.99
CA LEU A 51 2.25 -5.96 15.71
C LEU A 51 3.26 -5.07 14.98
N PHE A 52 4.41 -5.62 14.56
CA PHE A 52 5.40 -4.88 13.78
C PHE A 52 4.85 -4.45 12.41
N GLY A 53 4.00 -5.26 11.78
CA GLY A 53 3.30 -4.91 10.55
C GLY A 53 2.37 -3.70 10.73
N LEU A 54 1.58 -3.70 11.81
CA LEU A 54 0.71 -2.58 12.14
C LEU A 54 1.51 -1.30 12.42
N LEU A 55 2.59 -1.42 13.19
CA LEU A 55 3.51 -0.31 13.47
C LEU A 55 4.15 0.22 12.18
N ALA A 56 4.54 -0.66 11.25
CA ALA A 56 5.09 -0.26 9.97
C ALA A 56 4.07 0.54 9.13
N PHE A 57 2.81 0.14 9.11
CA PHE A 57 1.76 0.93 8.44
C PHE A 57 1.51 2.28 9.12
N TRP A 58 1.55 2.30 10.45
CA TRP A 58 1.44 3.55 11.21
C TRP A 58 2.57 4.53 10.91
N LEU A 59 3.82 4.07 10.96
CA LEU A 59 5.00 4.89 10.65
C LEU A 59 4.98 5.42 9.22
N ARG A 60 4.54 4.60 8.25
CA ARG A 60 4.35 5.06 6.87
C ARG A 60 3.30 6.16 6.77
N ALA A 61 2.20 6.04 7.50
CA ALA A 61 1.17 7.07 7.54
C ALA A 61 1.69 8.37 8.17
N LEU A 62 2.47 8.29 9.24
CA LEU A 62 3.11 9.45 9.87
C LEU A 62 4.07 10.16 8.91
N ARG A 63 5.01 9.41 8.31
CA ARG A 63 5.96 9.96 7.32
C ARG A 63 5.23 10.68 6.19
N TRP A 64 4.17 10.08 5.67
CA TRP A 64 3.43 10.68 4.56
C TRP A 64 2.62 11.90 4.99
N ARG A 65 2.11 11.93 6.23
CA ARG A 65 1.47 13.12 6.79
C ARG A 65 2.42 14.31 6.85
N GLU A 66 3.68 14.11 7.25
CA GLU A 66 4.67 15.20 7.29
C GLU A 66 4.88 15.87 5.93
N LEU A 67 4.78 15.11 4.83
CA LEU A 67 4.83 15.65 3.47
C LEU A 67 3.57 16.46 3.09
N LEU A 68 2.43 16.17 3.73
CA LEU A 68 1.15 16.82 3.46
C LEU A 68 0.90 18.06 4.34
N LEU A 69 1.55 18.18 5.50
CA LEU A 69 1.39 19.32 6.41
C LEU A 69 1.66 20.70 5.75
N PRO A 70 2.63 20.86 4.84
CA PRO A 70 2.82 22.12 4.12
C PRO A 70 1.66 22.48 3.18
N ILE A 71 0.89 21.48 2.73
CA ILE A 71 -0.23 21.65 1.80
C ILE A 71 -1.53 21.86 2.58
N ASP A 72 -1.81 20.99 3.55
CA ASP A 72 -2.98 21.04 4.42
C ASP A 72 -2.59 20.67 5.86
N ARG A 73 -2.45 21.71 6.70
CA ARG A 73 -2.10 21.57 8.12
C ARG A 73 -3.16 20.84 8.95
N THR A 74 -4.40 20.73 8.45
CA THR A 74 -5.50 20.08 9.17
C THR A 74 -5.52 18.57 8.97
N THR A 75 -4.62 18.03 8.14
CA THR A 75 -4.55 16.60 7.85
C THR A 75 -4.35 15.77 9.12
N SER A 76 -5.36 14.97 9.47
CA SER A 76 -5.34 14.10 10.65
C SER A 76 -4.51 12.84 10.43
N HIS A 77 -3.88 12.36 11.50
CA HIS A 77 -3.15 11.09 11.52
C HIS A 77 -4.02 9.91 11.08
N LEU A 78 -5.28 9.89 11.52
CA LEU A 78 -6.22 8.81 11.20
C LEU A 78 -6.58 8.81 9.71
N THR A 79 -6.73 9.99 9.10
CA THR A 79 -7.00 10.11 7.66
C THR A 79 -5.83 9.56 6.84
N CYS A 80 -4.59 9.90 7.20
CA CYS A 80 -3.40 9.34 6.55
C CYS A 80 -3.28 7.83 6.76
N PHE A 81 -3.56 7.34 7.96
CA PHE A 81 -3.53 5.90 8.24
C PHE A 81 -4.56 5.14 7.41
N ASN A 82 -5.80 5.62 7.35
CA ASN A 82 -6.85 5.02 6.53
C ASN A 82 -6.50 5.06 5.04
N ALA A 83 -5.99 6.19 4.54
CA ALA A 83 -5.58 6.33 3.14
C ALA A 83 -4.50 5.30 2.76
N VAL A 84 -3.51 5.09 3.63
CA VAL A 84 -2.44 4.10 3.44
C VAL A 84 -3.01 2.68 3.44
N ASN A 85 -3.83 2.32 4.43
CA ASN A 85 -4.43 0.97 4.49
C ASN A 85 -5.33 0.68 3.29
N ILE A 86 -6.18 1.62 2.87
CA ILE A 86 -7.03 1.48 1.69
C ILE A 86 -6.18 1.30 0.43
N SER A 87 -5.09 2.08 0.29
CA SER A 87 -4.14 1.93 -0.81
C SER A 87 -3.54 0.54 -0.85
N TYR A 88 -3.09 0.00 0.29
CA TYR A 88 -2.53 -1.34 0.36
C TYR A 88 -3.57 -2.41 0.04
N LEU A 89 -4.80 -2.27 0.53
CA LEU A 89 -5.90 -3.18 0.21
C LEU A 89 -6.22 -3.18 -1.29
N VAL A 90 -6.27 -2.00 -1.92
CA VAL A 90 -6.49 -1.88 -3.38
C VAL A 90 -5.33 -2.51 -4.15
N ASN A 91 -4.09 -2.35 -3.68
CA ASN A 91 -2.92 -2.97 -4.31
C ASN A 91 -2.93 -4.50 -4.23
N LEU A 92 -3.67 -5.12 -3.31
CA LEU A 92 -3.89 -6.57 -3.29
C LEU A 92 -4.79 -7.03 -4.46
N ALA A 93 -5.76 -6.20 -4.85
CA ALA A 93 -6.70 -6.52 -5.93
C ALA A 93 -6.18 -6.08 -7.31
N LEU A 94 -5.63 -4.87 -7.39
CA LEU A 94 -5.15 -4.27 -8.63
C LEU A 94 -3.74 -3.71 -8.43
N PRO A 95 -2.74 -4.18 -9.19
CA PRO A 95 -1.37 -3.74 -9.00
C PRO A 95 -1.25 -2.24 -9.31
N ARG A 96 -0.64 -1.50 -8.38
CA ARG A 96 -0.22 -0.09 -8.53
C ARG A 96 -1.36 0.94 -8.62
N VAL A 97 -2.63 0.54 -8.47
CA VAL A 97 -3.78 1.46 -8.48
C VAL A 97 -3.97 2.15 -7.13
N GLY A 98 -3.50 1.54 -6.04
CA GLY A 98 -3.70 2.03 -4.68
C GLY A 98 -3.15 3.44 -4.44
N GLU A 99 -2.10 3.85 -5.15
CA GLU A 99 -1.48 5.17 -4.99
C GLU A 99 -2.40 6.31 -5.44
N PHE A 100 -3.14 6.10 -6.52
CA PHE A 100 -4.17 7.04 -6.98
C PHE A 100 -5.34 7.10 -6.00
N VAL A 101 -5.75 5.95 -5.46
CA VAL A 101 -6.81 5.86 -4.44
C VAL A 101 -6.40 6.58 -3.15
N ARG A 102 -5.13 6.45 -2.73
CA ARG A 102 -4.55 7.16 -1.58
C ARG A 102 -4.70 8.67 -1.73
N CYS A 103 -4.32 9.20 -2.90
CA CYS A 103 -4.39 10.63 -3.21
C CYS A 103 -5.84 11.12 -3.25
N GLY A 104 -6.73 10.33 -3.87
CA GLY A 104 -8.17 10.61 -3.92
C GLY A 104 -8.81 10.65 -2.54
N TYR A 105 -8.46 9.70 -1.66
CA TYR A 105 -8.99 9.62 -0.30
C TYR A 105 -8.57 10.83 0.56
N ILE A 106 -7.30 11.24 0.51
CA ILE A 106 -6.84 12.45 1.21
C ILE A 106 -7.51 13.69 0.67
N THR A 107 -7.59 13.84 -0.65
CA THR A 107 -8.27 14.98 -1.27
C THR A 107 -9.73 15.04 -0.80
N ALA A 108 -10.42 13.90 -0.74
CA ALA A 108 -11.81 13.83 -0.29
C ALA A 108 -12.01 14.30 1.17
N HIS A 109 -11.01 14.09 2.04
CA HIS A 109 -11.05 14.42 3.46
C HIS A 109 -10.24 15.68 3.81
N SER A 110 -9.74 16.42 2.82
CA SER A 110 -9.02 17.67 3.01
C SER A 110 -9.97 18.81 3.35
N HIS A 111 -9.50 19.76 4.17
CA HIS A 111 -10.26 20.94 4.50
C HIS A 111 -10.44 21.86 3.29
N LYS A 112 -11.55 22.60 3.28
CA LYS A 112 -11.88 23.55 2.22
C LYS A 112 -11.51 24.97 2.64
N ASP A 113 -10.92 25.72 1.73
CA ASP A 113 -10.65 27.14 1.89
C ASP A 113 -11.94 27.98 1.70
N LYS A 114 -11.86 29.29 1.96
CA LYS A 114 -12.98 30.26 1.85
C LYS A 114 -13.67 30.30 0.48
N GLU A 115 -12.98 29.84 -0.57
CA GLU A 115 -13.48 29.72 -1.94
C GLU A 115 -13.99 28.30 -2.28
N ASP A 116 -14.31 27.46 -1.28
CA ASP A 116 -14.76 26.06 -1.38
C ASP A 116 -13.76 25.11 -2.09
N ARG A 117 -12.51 25.55 -2.30
CA ARG A 117 -11.43 24.74 -2.86
C ARG A 117 -10.78 23.88 -1.77
N ARG A 118 -10.51 22.61 -2.07
CA ARG A 118 -9.75 21.73 -1.17
C ARG A 118 -8.29 22.18 -1.09
N LEU A 119 -7.76 22.31 0.13
CA LEU A 119 -6.38 22.73 0.38
C LEU A 119 -5.39 21.73 -0.24
N ALA A 120 -5.60 20.44 0.03
CA ALA A 120 -4.91 19.32 -0.60
C ALA A 120 -5.68 18.85 -1.85
N SER A 121 -5.61 19.64 -2.91
CA SER A 121 -6.11 19.25 -4.24
C SER A 121 -5.40 17.99 -4.75
N TYR A 122 -6.10 17.19 -5.55
CA TYR A 122 -5.61 15.91 -6.07
C TYR A 122 -4.26 16.03 -6.77
N ASP A 123 -4.07 17.06 -7.59
CA ASP A 123 -2.81 17.27 -8.33
C ASP A 123 -1.62 17.56 -7.40
N LYS A 124 -1.85 18.30 -6.31
CA LYS A 124 -0.81 18.59 -5.31
C LYS A 124 -0.42 17.33 -4.53
N VAL A 125 -1.42 16.56 -4.11
CA VAL A 125 -1.20 15.31 -3.37
C VAL A 125 -0.53 14.26 -4.25
N LEU A 126 -0.95 14.15 -5.51
CA LEU A 126 -0.35 13.26 -6.49
C LEU A 126 1.08 13.67 -6.82
N GLY A 127 1.34 14.97 -6.98
CA GLY A 127 2.69 15.51 -7.17
C GLY A 127 3.61 15.17 -5.98
N THR A 128 3.10 15.25 -4.76
CA THR A 128 3.83 14.85 -3.55
C THR A 128 4.17 13.35 -3.56
N ALA A 129 3.22 12.50 -3.95
CA ALA A 129 3.47 11.06 -4.10
C ALA A 129 4.50 10.76 -5.19
N ALA A 130 4.42 11.42 -6.35
CA ALA A 130 5.38 11.26 -7.43
C ALA A 130 6.80 11.72 -7.03
N LEU A 131 6.91 12.84 -6.31
CA LEU A 131 8.19 13.31 -5.77
C LEU A 131 8.77 12.31 -4.76
N GLU A 132 7.97 11.78 -3.85
CA GLU A 132 8.39 10.74 -2.91
C GLU A 132 9.02 9.54 -3.64
N ARG A 133 8.35 9.03 -4.68
CA ARG A 133 8.88 7.90 -5.48
C ARG A 133 10.16 8.22 -6.22
N SER A 134 10.24 9.42 -6.79
CA SER A 134 11.41 9.86 -7.55
C SER A 134 12.63 9.95 -6.63
N VAL A 135 12.46 10.51 -5.44
CA VAL A 135 13.52 10.59 -4.43
C VAL A 135 13.92 9.20 -3.93
N ASP A 136 12.96 8.30 -3.71
CA ASP A 136 13.23 6.93 -3.28
C ASP A 136 14.03 6.13 -4.31
N MET A 137 13.68 6.26 -5.59
CA MET A 137 14.44 5.65 -6.71
C MET A 137 15.86 6.19 -6.79
N LEU A 138 16.03 7.52 -6.67
CA LEU A 138 17.36 8.14 -6.66
C LEU A 138 18.19 7.66 -5.47
N ALA A 139 17.59 7.55 -4.28
CA ALA A 139 18.25 7.04 -3.09
C ALA A 139 18.69 5.58 -3.27
N MET A 140 17.84 4.71 -3.84
CA MET A 140 18.22 3.33 -4.16
C MET A 140 19.41 3.26 -5.12
N VAL A 141 19.40 4.06 -6.18
CA VAL A 141 20.51 4.12 -7.15
C VAL A 141 21.79 4.61 -6.48
N ALA A 142 21.71 5.64 -5.62
CA ALA A 142 22.86 6.16 -4.89
C ALA A 142 23.45 5.10 -3.94
N VAL A 143 22.61 4.41 -3.17
CA VAL A 143 23.05 3.33 -2.26
C VAL A 143 23.69 2.18 -3.05
N LEU A 144 23.10 1.81 -4.19
CA LEU A 144 23.68 0.79 -5.07
C LEU A 144 25.04 1.22 -5.62
N ALA A 145 25.18 2.46 -6.08
CA ALA A 145 26.44 2.98 -6.59
C ALA A 145 27.53 2.97 -5.51
N VAL A 146 27.20 3.42 -4.29
CA VAL A 146 28.10 3.36 -3.13
C VAL A 146 28.51 1.92 -2.86
N PHE A 147 27.55 1.00 -2.77
CA PHE A 147 27.82 -0.42 -2.55
C PHE A 147 28.77 -1.02 -3.60
N LEU A 148 28.55 -0.70 -4.87
CA LEU A 148 29.40 -1.15 -5.97
C LEU A 148 30.81 -0.57 -5.90
N LEU A 149 30.97 0.72 -5.57
CA LEU A 149 32.29 1.35 -5.41
C LEU A 149 33.09 0.70 -4.28
N PHE A 150 32.45 0.43 -3.14
CA PHE A 150 33.11 -0.23 -2.00
C PHE A 150 33.41 -1.72 -2.26
N THR A 151 32.54 -2.40 -3.01
CA THR A 151 32.67 -3.84 -3.29
C THR A 151 33.41 -4.12 -4.60
N TRP A 152 33.82 -3.07 -5.34
CA TRP A 152 34.47 -3.19 -6.65
C TRP A 152 35.67 -4.13 -6.61
N LYS A 153 36.53 -4.00 -5.59
CA LYS A 153 37.72 -4.86 -5.36
C LYS A 153 37.40 -6.34 -5.15
N ARG A 154 36.16 -6.70 -4.83
CA ARG A 154 35.72 -8.09 -4.68
C ARG A 154 35.26 -8.70 -6.00
N PHE A 155 34.92 -7.86 -6.97
CA PHE A 155 34.50 -8.25 -8.32
C PHE A 155 35.58 -8.04 -9.39
N GLY A 156 36.67 -7.33 -9.07
CA GLY A 156 37.86 -7.14 -9.91
C GLY A 156 39.05 -6.56 -9.14
#